data_AF-A0A011Q5V0-F1
#
_entry.id   AF-A0A011Q5V0-F1
#
_cell.length_a   1.000
_cell.length_b   1.000
_cell.length_c   1.000
_cell.angle_alpha   90.00
_cell.angle_beta   90.00
_cell.angle_gamma   90.00
#
_symmetry.space_group_name_H-M   'P 1'
#
loop_
_entity.id
_entity.type
_entity.pdbx_description
1 polymer ?
#
loop_
_entity_poly.entity_id
_entity_poly.type
_entity_poly.pdbx_seq_one_letter_code
_entity_poly.pdbx_strand_id
1 'polypeptide(L)'
;MDNPASQCAAVPSDTTAPRIIQVRNRAEGSQQTLVAAGQSAFVFNGLGRLTPVPAANVAIDVSSTTGGTCVAGGGSVRCLRVLVSVGGQIRMCDPALPAGDAQAC
;
A
#
# COMPACT_ATOMS: atom_id res chain seq x y z
N MET A 1 -1.56 11.38 29.27
CA MET A 1 -1.77 11.10 27.85
C MET A 1 -2.34 9.68 27.76
N ASP A 2 -3.48 9.50 27.10
CA ASP A 2 -4.10 8.17 26.94
C ASP A 2 -3.15 7.27 26.14
N ASN A 3 -2.88 6.05 26.65
CA ASN A 3 -2.00 5.10 25.98
C ASN A 3 -2.82 4.22 25.01
N PRO A 4 -2.57 4.28 23.69
CA PRO A 4 -3.29 3.45 22.72
C PRO A 4 -2.76 2.01 22.61
N ALA A 5 -1.74 1.64 23.38
CA ALA A 5 -1.18 0.29 23.35
C ALA A 5 -2.26 -0.76 23.63
N SER A 6 -2.36 -1.77 22.75
CA SER A 6 -3.32 -2.87 22.81
C SER A 6 -4.80 -2.47 22.70
N GLN A 7 -5.11 -1.25 22.25
CA GLN A 7 -6.49 -0.74 22.08
C GLN A 7 -6.94 -0.72 20.60
N CYS A 8 -6.30 -1.53 19.74
CA CYS A 8 -6.71 -1.64 18.34
C CYS A 8 -8.16 -2.15 18.25
N ALA A 9 -8.97 -1.48 17.43
CA ALA A 9 -10.40 -1.78 17.22
C ALA A 9 -11.29 -1.65 18.48
N ALA A 10 -10.83 -0.96 19.54
CA ALA A 10 -11.72 -0.58 20.65
C ALA A 10 -12.89 0.27 20.15
N VAL A 11 -14.08 0.08 20.73
CA VAL A 11 -15.31 0.79 20.33
C VAL A 11 -15.12 2.31 20.50
N PRO A 12 -15.65 3.15 19.59
CA PRO A 12 -15.66 4.60 19.80
C PRO A 12 -16.23 4.98 21.17
N SER A 13 -15.54 5.87 21.88
CA SER A 13 -15.98 6.44 23.15
C SER A 13 -15.40 7.84 23.30
N ASP A 14 -16.20 8.78 23.74
CA ASP A 14 -15.79 10.13 24.12
C ASP A 14 -15.39 10.23 25.62
N THR A 15 -15.66 9.19 26.40
CA THR A 15 -15.52 9.15 27.86
C THR A 15 -14.53 8.09 28.36
N THR A 16 -14.24 7.06 27.56
CA THR A 16 -13.29 5.98 27.89
C THR A 16 -11.99 6.13 27.09
N ALA A 17 -10.83 5.98 27.74
CA ALA A 17 -9.54 6.09 27.07
C ALA A 17 -9.23 4.85 26.19
N PRO A 18 -8.56 5.01 25.02
CA PRO A 18 -8.33 6.27 24.33
C PRO A 18 -9.66 6.75 23.74
N ARG A 19 -9.99 8.03 23.92
CA ARG A 19 -11.30 8.60 23.55
C ARG A 19 -11.51 8.61 22.03
N ILE A 20 -11.76 7.44 21.44
CA ILE A 20 -11.86 7.20 20.02
C ILE A 20 -13.17 7.80 19.50
N ILE A 21 -13.08 8.71 18.55
CA ILE A 21 -14.26 9.38 17.98
C ILE A 21 -14.80 8.59 16.77
N GLN A 22 -13.95 7.83 16.07
CA GLN A 22 -14.33 7.03 14.91
C GLN A 22 -13.50 5.75 14.81
N VAL A 23 -14.19 4.65 14.50
CA VAL A 23 -13.59 3.38 14.09
C VAL A 23 -14.22 3.03 12.75
N ARG A 24 -13.40 2.57 11.81
CA ARG A 24 -13.88 1.98 10.57
C ARG A 24 -13.39 0.54 10.51
N ASN A 25 -14.31 -0.38 10.25
CA ASN A 25 -13.93 -1.77 10.13
C ASN A 25 -13.23 -2.01 8.77
N ARG A 26 -12.38 -3.02 8.64
CA ARG A 26 -11.69 -3.32 7.37
C ARG A 26 -12.65 -3.67 6.23
N ALA A 27 -13.83 -4.19 6.55
CA ALA A 27 -14.87 -4.51 5.58
C ALA A 27 -15.66 -3.27 5.13
N GLU A 28 -15.43 -2.12 5.74
CA GLU A 28 -16.09 -0.84 5.47
C GLU A 28 -15.27 -0.09 4.42
N GLY A 29 -15.88 0.16 3.27
CA GLY A 29 -15.21 0.68 2.08
C GLY A 29 -15.23 -0.32 0.93
N SER A 30 -14.52 -0.01 -0.16
CA SER A 30 -14.47 -0.88 -1.33
C SER A 30 -13.63 -2.13 -1.04
N GLN A 31 -14.27 -3.31 -1.10
CA GLN A 31 -13.58 -4.61 -1.06
C GLN A 31 -12.91 -4.96 -2.41
N GLN A 32 -12.96 -4.04 -3.37
CA GLN A 32 -12.54 -4.29 -4.74
C GLN A 32 -11.03 -4.12 -4.92
N THR A 33 -10.29 -3.60 -3.94
CA THR A 33 -8.85 -3.37 -4.04
C THR A 33 -8.05 -4.52 -3.46
N LEU A 34 -7.11 -5.04 -4.23
CA LEU A 34 -6.12 -6.04 -3.79
C LEU A 34 -4.73 -5.43 -3.81
N VAL A 35 -4.02 -5.58 -2.70
CA VAL A 35 -2.62 -5.20 -2.57
C VAL A 35 -1.78 -6.47 -2.48
N ALA A 36 -0.91 -6.68 -3.47
CA ALA A 36 0.01 -7.81 -3.52
C ALA A 36 1.45 -7.28 -3.43
N ALA A 37 2.12 -7.54 -2.31
CA ALA A 37 3.50 -7.11 -2.09
C ALA A 37 4.48 -8.25 -2.34
N GLY A 38 5.60 -7.95 -2.99
CA GLY A 38 6.69 -8.91 -3.17
C GLY A 38 7.42 -9.30 -1.88
N GLN A 39 7.17 -8.58 -0.77
CA GLN A 39 7.67 -8.91 0.56
C GLN A 39 6.75 -8.36 1.66
N SER A 40 6.83 -8.92 2.87
CA SER A 40 5.98 -8.53 4.01
C SER A 40 6.46 -7.28 4.75
N ALA A 41 7.74 -6.94 4.65
CA ALA A 41 8.34 -5.79 5.33
C ALA A 41 9.45 -5.17 4.49
N PHE A 42 9.55 -3.85 4.58
CA PHE A 42 10.61 -3.05 3.98
C PHE A 42 11.37 -2.36 5.12
N VAL A 43 12.59 -2.80 5.39
CA VAL A 43 13.42 -2.22 6.45
C VAL A 43 14.51 -1.37 5.79
N PHE A 44 14.63 -0.13 6.24
CA PHE A 44 15.61 0.82 5.70
C PHE A 44 16.70 1.09 6.73
N ASN A 45 17.95 1.23 6.27
CA ASN A 45 19.05 1.68 7.11
C ASN A 45 19.12 3.22 7.19
N GLY A 46 20.08 3.76 7.95
CA GLY A 46 20.25 5.21 8.13
C GLY A 46 20.58 6.01 6.85
N LEU A 47 20.89 5.34 5.74
CA LEU A 47 21.07 5.96 4.42
C LEU A 47 19.81 5.88 3.54
N GLY A 48 18.71 5.34 4.07
CA GLY A 48 17.47 5.13 3.33
C GLY A 48 17.53 3.98 2.34
N ARG A 49 18.51 3.06 2.43
CA ARG A 49 18.59 1.86 1.57
C ARG A 49 17.91 0.66 2.23
N LEU A 50 17.37 -0.25 1.43
CA LEU A 50 16.82 -1.50 1.94
C LEU A 50 17.89 -2.37 2.62
N THR A 51 17.54 -2.98 3.74
CA THR A 51 18.37 -3.92 4.50
C THR A 51 17.51 -5.09 5.01
N PRO A 52 17.79 -6.35 4.66
CA PRO A 52 18.83 -6.79 3.73
C PRO A 52 18.58 -6.25 2.31
N VAL A 53 19.67 -6.15 1.54
CA VAL A 53 19.62 -5.66 0.15
C VAL A 53 18.92 -6.73 -0.70
N PRO A 54 17.78 -6.43 -1.33
CA PRO A 54 17.10 -7.39 -2.20
C PRO A 54 17.87 -7.55 -3.53
N ALA A 55 17.69 -8.68 -4.20
CA ALA A 55 18.35 -8.98 -5.47
C ALA A 55 17.91 -8.05 -6.63
N ALA A 56 16.71 -7.46 -6.52
CA ALA A 56 16.14 -6.54 -7.49
C ALA A 56 15.16 -5.58 -6.81
N ASN A 57 14.62 -4.64 -7.59
CA ASN A 57 13.53 -3.77 -7.13
C ASN A 57 12.32 -4.63 -6.72
N VAL A 58 11.64 -4.23 -5.65
CA VAL A 58 10.48 -4.95 -5.12
C VAL A 58 9.21 -4.17 -5.46
N ALA A 59 8.22 -4.87 -6.02
CA ALA A 59 6.94 -4.28 -6.38
C ALA A 59 5.87 -4.52 -5.31
N ILE A 60 4.96 -3.57 -5.20
CA ILE A 60 3.67 -3.71 -4.51
C ILE A 60 2.60 -3.33 -5.54
N ASP A 61 1.87 -4.34 -6.00
CA ASP A 61 0.80 -4.17 -6.98
C ASP A 61 -0.51 -3.82 -6.28
N VAL A 62 -1.13 -2.73 -6.73
CA VAL A 62 -2.47 -2.30 -6.32
C VAL A 62 -3.40 -2.55 -7.49
N SER A 63 -4.16 -3.63 -7.38
CA SER A 63 -5.06 -4.12 -8.43
C SER A 63 -6.50 -4.13 -7.95
N SER A 64 -7.42 -4.54 -8.83
CA SER A 64 -8.80 -4.81 -8.46
C SER A 64 -9.16 -6.28 -8.55
N THR A 65 -9.88 -6.79 -7.55
CA THR A 65 -10.41 -8.17 -7.53
C THR A 65 -11.77 -8.26 -8.18
N THR A 66 -12.71 -7.44 -7.71
CA THR A 66 -14.12 -7.46 -8.14
C THR A 66 -14.56 -6.19 -8.86
N GLY A 67 -13.70 -5.18 -8.94
CA GLY A 67 -13.97 -3.90 -9.62
C GLY A 67 -13.67 -3.90 -11.11
N GLY A 68 -13.13 -4.98 -11.66
CA GLY A 68 -12.86 -5.17 -13.09
C GLY A 68 -11.38 -5.30 -13.43
N THR A 69 -11.11 -5.57 -14.70
CA THR A 69 -9.74 -5.79 -15.21
C THR A 69 -8.96 -4.47 -15.26
N CYS A 70 -7.66 -4.53 -14.97
CA CYS A 70 -6.76 -3.39 -15.10
C CYS A 70 -6.66 -2.90 -16.56
N VAL A 71 -6.46 -1.60 -16.78
CA VAL A 71 -6.26 -1.02 -18.13
C VAL A 71 -5.08 -1.67 -18.87
N ALA A 72 -3.98 -1.98 -18.18
CA ALA A 72 -2.84 -2.69 -18.75
C ALA A 72 -3.20 -4.10 -19.29
N GLY A 73 -4.29 -4.70 -18.80
CA GLY A 73 -4.86 -5.96 -19.28
C GLY A 73 -6.08 -5.78 -20.19
N GLY A 74 -6.31 -4.58 -20.73
CA GLY A 74 -7.43 -4.27 -21.62
C GLY A 74 -8.75 -3.93 -20.92
N GLY A 75 -8.76 -3.73 -19.60
CA GLY A 75 -9.95 -3.32 -18.86
C GLY A 75 -10.08 -1.80 -18.67
N SER A 76 -10.92 -1.39 -17.72
CA SER A 76 -11.21 0.02 -17.42
C SER A 76 -10.67 0.50 -16.08
N VAL A 77 -10.16 -0.41 -15.23
CA VAL A 77 -9.66 -0.05 -13.89
C VAL A 77 -8.22 0.42 -13.97
N ARG A 78 -7.93 1.60 -13.44
CA ARG A 78 -6.55 2.11 -13.37
C ARG A 78 -5.83 1.49 -12.17
N CYS A 79 -5.15 0.38 -12.41
CA CYS A 79 -4.30 -0.27 -11.41
C CYS A 79 -2.93 0.41 -11.33
N LEU A 80 -2.35 0.45 -10.13
CA LEU A 80 -1.08 1.13 -9.86
C LEU A 80 -0.06 0.16 -9.28
N ARG A 81 1.22 0.52 -9.34
CA ARG A 81 2.33 -0.25 -8.77
C ARG A 81 3.22 0.67 -7.96
N VAL A 82 3.47 0.33 -6.70
CA VAL A 82 4.57 0.95 -5.96
C VAL A 82 5.84 0.14 -6.24
N LEU A 83 6.87 0.79 -6.76
CA LEU A 83 8.18 0.19 -6.97
C LEU A 83 9.16 0.73 -5.93
N VAL A 84 9.79 -0.17 -5.18
CA VAL A 84 10.87 0.17 -4.25
C VAL A 84 12.19 -0.30 -4.86
N SER A 85 13.08 0.64 -5.15
CA SER A 85 14.38 0.32 -5.71
C SER A 85 15.31 -0.27 -4.65
N VAL A 86 16.34 -0.99 -5.10
CA VAL A 86 17.41 -1.49 -4.21
C VAL A 86 18.08 -0.33 -3.43
N GLY A 87 18.18 0.84 -4.06
CA GLY A 87 18.70 2.05 -3.43
C GLY A 87 17.73 2.74 -2.47
N GLY A 88 16.51 2.23 -2.34
CA GLY A 88 15.46 2.72 -1.44
C GLY A 88 14.58 3.84 -2.01
N GLN A 89 14.71 4.17 -3.30
CA GLN A 89 13.78 5.07 -3.96
C GLN A 89 12.41 4.40 -4.09
N ILE A 90 11.35 5.09 -3.67
CA ILE A 90 9.97 4.61 -3.80
C ILE A 90 9.27 5.44 -4.87
N ARG A 91 8.65 4.80 -5.85
CA ARG A 91 7.84 5.44 -6.89
C ARG A 91 6.47 4.80 -6.99
N MET A 92 5.46 5.61 -7.25
CA MET A 92 4.16 5.14 -7.71
C MET A 92 4.17 5.17 -9.23
N CYS A 93 4.02 3.99 -9.83
CA CYS A 93 4.03 3.77 -11.25
C CYS A 93 2.66 3.28 -11.73
N ASP A 94 2.49 3.39 -13.04
CA ASP A 94 1.26 3.14 -13.74
C ASP A 94 1.51 2.19 -14.91
N PRO A 95 1.26 0.89 -14.72
CA PRO A 95 1.55 -0.12 -15.73
C PRO A 95 0.73 0.03 -17.03
N ALA A 96 -0.27 0.92 -17.06
CA ALA A 96 -1.06 1.19 -18.26
C ALA A 96 -0.39 2.20 -19.21
N LEU A 97 0.67 2.89 -18.76
CA LEU A 97 1.39 3.86 -19.56
C LEU A 97 2.51 3.19 -20.38
N PRO A 98 2.83 3.74 -21.57
CA PRO A 98 3.88 3.19 -22.42
C PRO A 98 5.28 3.38 -21.81
N ALA A 99 6.21 2.52 -22.21
CA ALA A 99 7.62 2.67 -21.85
C ALA A 99 8.17 4.03 -22.31
N GLY A 100 8.97 4.66 -21.46
CA GLY A 100 9.49 6.01 -21.67
C GLY A 100 8.65 7.12 -21.03
N ASP A 101 7.41 6.82 -20.63
CA ASP A 101 6.66 7.69 -19.72
C ASP A 101 7.24 7.58 -18.30
N ALA A 102 7.55 8.72 -17.68
CA ALA A 102 8.12 8.75 -16.33
C ALA A 102 7.21 8.14 -15.26
N GLN A 103 5.90 8.09 -15.53
CA GLN A 103 4.91 7.47 -14.67
C GLN A 103 4.75 5.97 -14.94
N ALA A 104 5.28 5.40 -16.03
CA ALA A 104 5.15 3.98 -16.35
C ALA A 104 6.02 3.04 -15.48
N CYS A 105 7.14 3.56 -14.92
CA CYS A 105 8.34 2.86 -14.40
C CYS A 105 9.37 2.47 -15.49
#